data_AF-A0A9N9T9V8-F1
#
_entry.id   AF-A0A9N9T9V8-F1
#
_cell.length_a   1.000
_cell.length_b   1.000
_cell.length_c   1.000
_cell.angle_alpha   90.00
_cell.angle_beta   90.00
_cell.angle_gamma   90.00
#
_symmetry.space_group_name_H-M   'P 1'
#
loop_
_entity.id
_entity.type
_entity.pdbx_description
1 polymer ?
#
loop_
_entity_poly.entity_id
_entity_poly.type
_entity_poly.pdbx_seq_one_letter_code
_entity_poly.pdbx_strand_id
1 'polypeptide(L)'
;MEIFAEANQLVIMNTWFKLHPRKLYTWKSPQDSVGRIIRNQIDYMLVNKRYRNSCTCVKTYPVADTNSNNVPVVGSFKVRMKKFASKSMK
;
A
#
# COMPACT_ATOMS: atom_id res chain seq x y z
N MET A 1 -7.31 10.23 -9.36
CA MET A 1 -7.16 8.84 -8.86
C MET A 1 -8.47 8.28 -8.32
N GLU A 2 -9.19 9.01 -7.45
CA GLU A 2 -10.45 8.54 -6.85
C GLU A 2 -11.53 8.18 -7.89
N ILE A 3 -11.77 9.05 -8.88
CA ILE A 3 -12.71 8.79 -9.98
C ILE A 3 -12.37 7.47 -10.71
N PHE A 4 -11.08 7.24 -10.98
CA PHE A 4 -10.62 5.99 -11.60
C PHE A 4 -10.86 4.78 -10.70
N ALA A 5 -10.57 4.89 -9.41
CA ALA A 5 -10.78 3.80 -8.46
C ALA A 5 -12.26 3.44 -8.34
N GLU A 6 -13.15 4.44 -8.26
CA GLU A 6 -14.59 4.24 -8.19
C GLU A 6 -15.14 3.58 -9.47
N ALA A 7 -14.79 4.12 -10.64
CA ALA A 7 -15.23 3.60 -11.93
C ALA A 7 -14.83 2.12 -12.13
N ASN A 8 -13.70 1.69 -11.55
CA ASN A 8 -13.18 0.34 -11.69
C ASN A 8 -13.45 -0.58 -10.48
N GLN A 9 -14.31 -0.17 -9.54
CA GLN A 9 -14.59 -0.93 -8.31
C GLN A 9 -13.32 -1.29 -7.54
N LEU A 10 -12.41 -0.32 -7.38
CA LEU A 10 -11.19 -0.41 -6.60
C LEU A 10 -11.31 0.45 -5.33
N VAL A 11 -10.55 0.09 -4.31
CA VAL A 11 -10.42 0.86 -3.06
C VAL A 11 -8.96 1.20 -2.87
N ILE A 12 -8.68 2.47 -2.57
CA ILE A 12 -7.34 2.98 -2.26
C ILE A 12 -7.04 2.59 -0.80
N MET A 13 -6.27 1.53 -0.58
CA MET A 13 -6.18 0.92 0.75
C MET A 13 -5.28 1.69 1.72
N ASN A 14 -4.26 2.41 1.23
CA ASN A 14 -3.37 3.22 2.08
C ASN A 14 -4.01 4.50 2.61
N THR A 15 -5.25 4.82 2.23
CA THR A 15 -6.07 5.89 2.83
C THR A 15 -7.18 5.36 3.74
N TRP A 16 -7.36 4.03 3.80
CA TRP A 16 -8.48 3.39 4.50
C TRP A 16 -8.28 3.23 6.02
N PHE A 17 -7.03 3.27 6.47
CA PHE A 17 -6.66 3.01 7.87
C PHE A 17 -6.22 4.28 8.57
N LYS A 18 -6.69 4.49 9.81
CA LYS A 18 -6.16 5.53 10.70
C LYS A 18 -4.79 5.09 11.22
N LEU A 19 -3.73 5.69 10.69
CA LEU A 19 -2.34 5.38 11.05
C LEU A 19 -1.60 6.65 11.50
N HIS A 20 -0.52 6.45 12.25
CA HIS A 20 0.38 7.54 12.61
C HIS A 20 0.94 8.22 11.33
N PRO A 21 1.06 9.56 11.25
CA PRO A 21 1.50 10.27 10.04
C PRO A 21 2.81 9.77 9.43
N ARG A 22 3.73 9.27 10.28
CA ARG A 22 5.00 8.66 9.84
C ARG A 22 4.85 7.42 8.94
N LYS A 23 3.65 6.83 8.86
CA LYS A 23 3.32 5.63 8.07
C LYS A 23 2.53 5.93 6.79
N LEU A 24 2.29 7.22 6.48
CA LEU A 24 1.42 7.63 5.37
C LEU A 24 2.20 8.10 4.13
N TYR A 25 3.35 8.75 4.32
CA TYR A 25 4.14 9.29 3.22
C TYR A 25 4.92 8.19 2.49
N THR A 26 4.92 8.26 1.15
CA THR A 26 5.61 7.32 0.25
C THR A 26 6.80 7.97 -0.44
N TRP A 27 6.99 9.27 -0.28
CA TRP A 27 8.13 9.99 -0.85
C TRP A 27 8.64 11.04 0.11
N LYS A 28 9.97 11.20 0.17
CA LYS A 28 10.67 12.20 0.98
C LYS A 28 11.56 13.07 0.11
N SER A 29 11.40 14.39 0.19
CA SER A 29 12.28 15.31 -0.52
C SER A 29 13.73 15.18 -0.04
N PRO A 30 14.74 15.35 -0.91
CA PRO A 30 16.13 15.53 -0.48
C PRO A 30 16.32 16.70 0.49
N GLN A 31 15.43 17.70 0.46
CA GLN A 31 15.45 18.86 1.37
C GLN A 31 14.67 18.64 2.68
N ASP A 32 14.07 17.45 2.90
CA ASP A 32 13.35 17.16 4.14
C ASP A 32 14.31 17.13 5.34
N SER A 33 14.07 18.00 6.31
CA SER A 33 14.90 18.17 7.50
C SER A 33 14.05 18.38 8.76
N VAL A 34 14.69 18.28 9.91
CA VAL A 34 14.07 18.70 11.17
C VAL A 34 13.80 20.21 11.09
N GLY A 35 12.53 20.61 11.21
CA GLY A 35 12.07 22.00 11.02
C GLY A 35 11.51 22.31 9.63
N ARG A 36 11.73 21.43 8.62
CA ARG A 36 11.16 21.56 7.27
C ARG A 36 10.76 20.20 6.73
N ILE A 37 9.56 19.77 7.06
CA ILE A 37 9.01 18.48 6.63
C ILE A 37 8.43 18.62 5.22
N ILE A 38 8.99 17.86 4.26
CA ILE A 38 8.55 17.82 2.87
C ILE A 38 8.40 16.36 2.45
N ARG A 39 7.18 15.84 2.64
CA ARG A 39 6.85 14.44 2.40
C ARG A 39 5.49 14.34 1.75
N ASN A 40 5.38 13.47 0.74
CA ASN A 40 4.17 13.30 -0.03
C ASN A 40 3.72 11.83 -0.02
N GLN A 41 2.44 11.61 -0.27
CA GLN A 41 1.88 10.30 -0.59
C GLN A 41 1.57 10.31 -2.09
N ILE A 42 2.37 9.59 -2.88
CA ILE A 42 2.24 9.53 -4.34
C ILE A 42 2.13 8.11 -4.88
N ASP A 43 2.46 7.11 -4.06
CA ASP A 43 2.31 5.69 -4.37
C ASP A 43 1.09 5.13 -3.65
N TYR A 44 0.28 4.35 -4.36
CA TYR A 44 -0.99 3.87 -3.83
C TYR A 44 -1.19 2.38 -4.12
N MET A 45 -1.76 1.68 -3.14
CA MET A 45 -2.14 0.28 -3.30
C MET A 45 -3.65 0.20 -3.47
N LEU A 46 -4.08 -0.13 -4.70
CA LEU A 46 -5.48 -0.30 -5.03
C LEU A 46 -5.85 -1.79 -4.93
N VAL A 47 -6.99 -2.08 -4.29
CA VAL A 47 -7.50 -3.44 -4.14
C VAL A 47 -8.92 -3.47 -4.68
N ASN A 48 -9.27 -4.54 -5.39
CA ASN A 48 -10.65 -4.74 -5.84
C ASN A 48 -11.61 -4.71 -4.63
N LYS A 49 -12.68 -3.91 -4.75
CA LYS A 49 -13.67 -3.66 -3.70
C LYS A 49 -14.28 -4.93 -3.13
N ARG A 50 -14.39 -6.00 -3.93
CA ARG A 50 -14.81 -7.34 -3.50
C ARG A 50 -13.90 -7.92 -2.42
N TYR A 51 -12.59 -7.70 -2.53
CA TYR A 51 -11.58 -8.29 -1.64
C TYR A 51 -11.05 -7.34 -0.58
N ARG A 52 -11.56 -6.11 -0.49
CA ARG A 52 -11.09 -5.09 0.47
C ARG A 52 -11.02 -5.59 1.92
N ASN A 53 -11.97 -6.43 2.32
CA ASN A 53 -12.05 -6.99 3.68
C ASN A 53 -10.92 -7.99 4.00
N SER A 54 -10.21 -8.48 2.98
CA SER A 54 -9.00 -9.29 3.19
C SER A 54 -7.81 -8.43 3.65
N CYS A 55 -7.80 -7.14 3.32
CA CYS A 55 -6.71 -6.25 3.68
C CYS A 55 -6.84 -5.81 5.15
N THR A 56 -5.85 -6.15 5.98
CA THR A 56 -5.85 -5.81 7.41
C THR A 56 -5.10 -4.52 7.72
N CYS A 57 -4.15 -4.13 6.87
CA CYS A 57 -3.41 -2.87 6.99
C CYS A 57 -2.69 -2.57 5.68
N VAL A 58 -2.58 -1.30 5.30
CA VAL A 58 -1.60 -0.82 4.33
C VAL A 58 -0.89 0.38 4.91
N LYS A 59 0.45 0.36 4.91
CA LYS A 59 1.29 1.38 5.53
C LYS A 59 2.62 1.49 4.80
N THR A 60 3.29 2.63 4.93
CA THR A 60 4.67 2.74 4.44
C THR A 60 5.65 2.00 5.37
N TYR A 61 6.79 1.61 4.81
CA TYR A 61 7.87 0.96 5.53
C TYR A 61 9.17 1.78 5.42
N PRO A 62 9.33 2.86 6.24
CA PRO A 62 10.46 3.79 6.15
C PRO A 62 11.82 3.21 6.54
N VAL A 63 11.83 2.03 7.15
CA VAL A 63 13.06 1.33 7.58
C VAL A 63 13.62 0.45 6.45
N ALA A 64 12.93 0.37 5.31
CA ALA A 64 13.47 -0.26 4.12
C ALA A 64 14.73 0.49 3.68
N ASP A 65 15.83 -0.23 3.53
CA ASP A 65 17.02 0.32 2.87
C ASP A 65 16.76 0.35 1.37
N THR A 66 16.15 1.45 0.93
CA THR A 66 15.99 1.76 -0.48
C THR A 66 16.93 2.91 -0.81
N ASN A 67 17.81 2.73 -1.79
CA ASN A 67 18.68 3.78 -2.33
C ASN A 67 17.90 4.81 -3.17
N SER A 68 16.72 5.22 -2.68
CA SER A 68 15.77 6.08 -3.38
C SER A 68 14.97 6.93 -2.38
N ASN A 69 14.47 8.07 -2.84
CA ASN A 69 13.57 8.94 -2.08
C ASN A 69 12.17 8.36 -1.86
N ASN A 70 11.84 7.26 -2.54
CA ASN A 70 10.58 6.54 -2.38
C ASN A 70 10.64 5.62 -1.16
N VAL A 71 9.54 5.54 -0.44
CA VAL A 71 9.34 4.66 0.70
C VAL A 71 8.35 3.57 0.30
N PRO A 72 8.72 2.28 0.40
CA PRO A 72 7.84 1.19 0.04
C PRO A 72 6.51 1.20 0.79
N VAL A 73 5.43 0.88 0.06
CA VAL A 73 4.10 0.66 0.63
C VAL A 73 3.90 -0.83 0.83
N VAL A 74 3.59 -1.24 2.06
CA VAL A 74 3.40 -2.64 2.44
C VAL A 74 1.96 -2.87 2.84
N GLY A 75 1.32 -3.85 2.20
CA GLY A 75 -0.02 -4.31 2.51
C GLY A 75 0.01 -5.66 3.23
N SER A 76 -0.81 -5.81 4.26
CA SER A 76 -1.05 -7.06 4.96
C SER A 76 -2.43 -7.58 4.62
N PHE A 77 -2.50 -8.86 4.21
CA PHE A 77 -3.73 -9.47 3.71
C PHE A 77 -3.98 -10.83 4.36
N LYS A 78 -5.24 -11.10 4.70
CA LYS A 78 -5.75 -12.43 5.07
C LYS A 78 -6.47 -13.03 3.86
N VAL A 79 -5.77 -13.90 3.14
CA VAL A 79 -6.29 -14.55 1.92
C VAL A 79 -6.51 -16.04 2.13
N ARG A 80 -7.59 -16.57 1.55
CA ARG A 80 -7.82 -18.02 1.44
C ARG A 80 -7.52 -18.44 0.00
N MET A 81 -6.43 -19.17 -0.18
CA MET A 81 -6.01 -19.68 -1.48
C MET A 81 -6.84 -20.91 -1.88
N LYS A 82 -7.09 -21.07 -3.18
CA LYS A 82 -7.64 -22.32 -3.71
C LYS A 82 -6.55 -23.39 -3.65
N LYS A 83 -6.89 -24.60 -3.19
CA LYS A 83 -5.99 -25.75 -3.32
C LYS A 83 -5.85 -26.10 -4.80
N PHE A 84 -4.63 -26.09 -5.32
CA PHE A 84 -4.35 -26.74 -6.59
C PHE A 84 -4.32 -28.24 -6.33
N ALA A 85 -5.23 -28.99 -6.97
CA ALA A 85 -5.04 -30.43 -7.08
C ALA A 85 -3.84 -30.64 -8.01
N SER A 86 -2.75 -31.24 -7.51
CA SER A 86 -1.69 -31.71 -8.39
C SER A 86 -2.32 -32.68 -9.37
N LYS A 87 -2.25 -32.37 -10.67
CA LYS A 87 -2.50 -33.41 -11.67
C LYS A 87 -1.44 -34.47 -11.42
N SER A 88 -1.85 -35.66 -11.00
CA SER A 88 -0.96 -36.81 -11.04
C SER A 88 -0.46 -36.90 -12.48
N MET A 89 0.86 -36.87 -12.68
CA MET A 89 1.43 -37.23 -13.98
C MET A 89 0.86 -38.61 -14.33
N LYS A 90 0.10 -38.67 -15.43
CA LYS A 90 -0.24 -39.93 -16.08
C LYS A 90 0.96 -40.38 -16.89
#